data_AF-A0A963JKB4-F1
#
_entry.id   AF-A0A963JKB4-F1
#
_cell.length_a   1.000
_cell.length_b   1.000
_cell.length_c   1.000
_cell.angle_alpha   90.00
_cell.angle_beta   90.00
_cell.angle_gamma   90.00
#
_symmetry.space_group_name_H-M   'P 1'
#
loop_
_entity.id
_entity.type
_entity.pdbx_description
1 polymer ?
#
loop_
_entity_poly.entity_id
_entity_poly.type
_entity_poly.pdbx_seq_one_letter_code
_entity_poly.pdbx_strand_id
1 'polypeptide(L)'
;MMKILLKSIFILLVFLDISAAKSENADQGGYPSYNYKDGTLTIPRVDVTGQVGRYQDVVFQFDPQLNAWILKKHHSRKIMPEMDRKLIVVPIVTATAPTVPVHVSLFTMGEYTCGRIGQINQRRIGNRFEIQITEDPLLPSEICDQKTRIFTRIIQLDVFRLEAGEYQYNINNGERIGSFTLPFDTTEPDECGGSPEDDNTPKACPNSFPF
;
A
#
# COMPACT_ATOMS: atom_id res chain seq x y z
N MET A 1 -47.23 -55.64 36.45
CA MET A 1 -46.23 -54.59 36.76
C MET A 1 -45.49 -54.25 35.48
N MET A 2 -45.71 -53.03 34.97
CA MET A 2 -45.23 -52.53 33.68
C MET A 2 -43.82 -51.94 33.87
N LYS A 3 -42.81 -52.46 33.15
CA LYS A 3 -41.49 -51.82 33.05
C LYS A 3 -41.32 -51.30 31.63
N ILE A 4 -41.32 -49.97 31.55
CA ILE A 4 -41.21 -49.15 30.36
C ILE A 4 -39.79 -49.28 29.79
N LEU A 5 -39.69 -49.56 28.48
CA LEU A 5 -38.43 -49.52 27.72
C LEU A 5 -37.88 -48.08 27.74
N LEU A 6 -36.73 -47.85 28.38
CA LEU A 6 -35.92 -46.66 28.10
C LEU A 6 -35.11 -46.92 26.82
N LYS A 7 -35.50 -46.28 25.71
CA LYS A 7 -34.64 -46.12 24.55
C LYS A 7 -33.61 -45.03 24.87
N SER A 8 -32.35 -45.41 25.05
CA SER A 8 -31.23 -44.47 25.17
C SER A 8 -31.06 -43.70 23.86
N ILE A 9 -31.29 -42.39 23.91
CA ILE A 9 -30.97 -41.45 22.82
C ILE A 9 -29.55 -40.94 23.09
N PHE A 10 -28.59 -41.37 22.26
CA PHE A 10 -27.24 -40.78 22.23
C PHE A 10 -27.30 -39.52 21.37
N ILE A 11 -27.20 -38.33 21.98
CA ILE A 11 -27.05 -37.07 21.26
C ILE A 11 -25.55 -36.85 21.04
N LEU A 12 -25.10 -37.05 19.80
CA LEU A 12 -23.74 -36.76 19.38
C LEU A 12 -23.62 -35.25 19.15
N LEU A 13 -23.06 -34.52 20.12
CA LEU A 13 -22.71 -33.11 19.98
C LEU A 13 -21.45 -33.00 19.10
N VAL A 14 -21.66 -32.73 17.82
CA VAL A 14 -20.58 -32.36 16.90
C VAL A 14 -20.20 -30.91 17.20
N PHE A 15 -19.09 -30.72 17.91
CA PHE A 15 -18.43 -29.42 18.00
C PHE A 15 -17.85 -29.10 16.62
N LEU A 16 -18.56 -28.28 15.85
CA LEU A 16 -17.96 -27.56 14.74
C LEU A 16 -16.98 -26.58 15.35
N ASP A 17 -15.68 -26.84 15.19
CA ASP A 17 -14.64 -25.86 15.41
C ASP A 17 -14.89 -24.68 14.47
N ILE A 18 -15.64 -23.70 14.95
CA ILE A 18 -15.71 -22.39 14.33
C ILE A 18 -14.32 -21.81 14.55
N SER A 19 -13.43 -22.02 13.58
CA SER A 19 -12.25 -21.18 13.43
C SER A 19 -12.76 -19.74 13.35
N ALA A 20 -12.74 -19.05 14.48
CA ALA A 20 -12.86 -17.61 14.51
C ALA A 20 -11.64 -17.10 13.74
N ALA A 21 -11.82 -16.84 12.45
CA ALA A 21 -10.90 -16.05 11.68
C ALA A 21 -10.81 -14.71 12.42
N LYS A 22 -9.75 -14.56 13.21
CA LYS A 22 -9.37 -13.26 13.73
C LYS A 22 -9.08 -12.44 12.48
N SER A 23 -9.94 -11.46 12.20
CA SER A 23 -9.53 -10.34 11.36
C SER A 23 -8.24 -9.83 11.99
N GLU A 24 -7.10 -10.06 11.34
CA GLU A 24 -5.99 -9.14 11.52
C GLU A 24 -6.59 -7.77 11.20
N ASN A 25 -6.49 -6.83 12.15
CA ASN A 25 -6.76 -5.44 11.83
C ASN A 25 -5.93 -5.13 10.58
N ALA A 26 -6.60 -4.65 9.53
CA ALA A 26 -5.90 -4.04 8.41
C ALA A 26 -4.83 -3.11 9.01
N ASP A 27 -3.58 -3.42 8.71
CA ASP A 27 -2.43 -2.73 9.28
C ASP A 27 -2.65 -1.22 9.17
N GLN A 28 -2.69 -0.52 10.30
CA GLN A 28 -2.79 0.94 10.32
C GLN A 28 -1.51 1.63 9.81
N GLY A 29 -0.54 0.85 9.31
CA GLY A 29 0.78 1.27 8.84
C GLY A 29 0.83 2.19 7.60
N GLY A 30 -0.28 2.82 7.20
CA GLY A 30 -0.33 3.73 6.06
C GLY A 30 -0.40 5.22 6.38
N TYR A 31 -0.86 5.61 7.57
CA TYR A 31 -1.16 7.02 7.88
C TYR A 31 -0.42 7.53 9.14
N PRO A 32 -0.08 8.83 9.19
CA PRO A 32 0.39 9.44 10.42
C PRO A 32 -0.63 9.25 11.56
N SER A 33 -0.15 8.89 12.75
CA SER A 33 -0.99 8.70 13.93
C SER A 33 -0.41 9.40 15.15
N TYR A 34 -1.27 9.97 15.98
CA TYR A 34 -0.88 10.65 17.21
C TYR A 34 -1.50 9.95 18.42
N ASN A 35 -0.66 9.56 19.38
CA ASN A 35 -1.09 9.04 20.66
C ASN A 35 -1.07 10.16 21.69
N TYR A 36 -2.26 10.61 22.10
CA TYR A 36 -2.43 11.67 23.09
C TYR A 36 -2.00 11.26 24.51
N LYS A 37 -1.88 9.96 24.82
CA LYS A 37 -1.54 9.49 26.17
C LYS A 37 -0.06 9.63 26.49
N ASP A 38 0.78 9.32 25.52
CA ASP A 38 2.23 9.44 25.64
C ASP A 38 2.77 10.67 24.90
N GLY A 39 1.97 11.33 24.06
CA GLY A 39 2.38 12.52 23.29
C GLY A 39 3.21 12.19 22.05
N THR A 40 3.07 10.97 21.52
CA THR A 40 3.86 10.45 20.43
C THR A 40 3.18 10.62 19.08
N LEU A 41 3.91 11.15 18.09
CA LEU A 41 3.53 11.17 16.67
C LEU A 41 4.31 10.09 15.92
N THR A 42 3.61 9.18 15.27
CA THR A 42 4.19 8.19 14.36
C THR A 42 3.90 8.58 12.92
N ILE A 43 4.95 8.71 12.10
CA ILE A 43 4.88 8.95 10.67
C ILE A 43 5.38 7.67 9.97
N PRO A 44 4.52 6.92 9.27
CA PRO A 44 4.89 5.64 8.67
C PRO A 44 6.03 5.76 7.65
N ARG A 45 6.11 6.90 6.96
CA ARG A 45 7.00 7.12 5.84
C ARG A 45 7.44 8.57 5.73
N VAL A 46 8.74 8.77 5.56
CA VAL A 46 9.33 10.07 5.20
C VAL A 46 10.20 9.90 3.96
N ASP A 47 9.85 10.65 2.93
CA ASP A 47 10.58 10.70 1.66
C ASP A 47 11.73 11.70 1.73
N VAL A 48 12.77 11.44 0.96
CA VAL A 48 13.83 12.41 0.66
C VAL A 48 13.99 12.52 -0.85
N THR A 49 14.60 13.60 -1.34
CA THR A 49 14.76 13.86 -2.79
C THR A 49 15.33 12.65 -3.55
N GLY A 50 16.27 11.92 -2.94
CA GLY A 50 16.91 10.76 -3.57
C GLY A 50 16.25 9.41 -3.32
N GLN A 51 15.27 9.26 -2.43
CA GLN A 51 14.69 7.94 -2.13
C GLN A 51 13.32 8.06 -1.48
N VAL A 52 12.34 7.41 -2.08
CA VAL A 52 11.00 7.25 -1.53
C VAL A 52 11.02 6.27 -0.35
N GLY A 53 10.37 6.64 0.76
CA GLY A 53 10.35 5.84 1.99
C GLY A 53 11.72 5.58 2.61
N ARG A 54 12.64 6.56 2.53
CA ARG A 54 13.99 6.46 3.11
C ARG A 54 13.95 6.19 4.62
N TYR A 55 13.04 6.87 5.31
CA TYR A 55 12.79 6.64 6.71
C TYR A 55 11.38 6.11 6.89
N GLN A 56 11.24 5.05 7.67
CA GLN A 56 9.98 4.38 7.98
C GLN A 56 9.76 4.34 9.48
N ASP A 57 8.49 4.24 9.88
CA ASP A 57 8.03 4.13 11.27
C ASP A 57 8.71 5.17 12.18
N VAL A 58 8.69 6.43 11.71
CA VAL A 58 9.37 7.53 12.37
C VAL A 58 8.54 7.99 13.56
N VAL A 59 9.15 8.01 14.74
CA VAL A 59 8.48 8.33 16.00
C VAL A 59 9.04 9.63 16.55
N PHE A 60 8.18 10.63 16.70
CA PHE A 60 8.47 11.89 17.36
C PHE A 60 7.73 11.97 18.69
N GLN A 61 8.37 12.57 19.68
CA GLN A 61 7.76 12.89 20.97
C GLN A 61 7.80 14.40 21.16
N PHE A 62 6.67 15.02 21.48
CA PHE A 62 6.67 16.43 21.81
C PHE A 62 7.28 16.66 23.20
N ASP A 63 8.26 17.56 23.29
CA ASP A 63 8.87 18.02 24.53
C ASP A 63 8.35 19.44 24.84
N PRO A 64 7.53 19.61 25.90
CA PRO A 64 6.96 20.90 26.25
C PRO A 64 7.98 21.89 26.85
N GLN A 65 9.11 21.41 27.39
CA GLN A 65 10.15 22.30 27.93
C GLN A 65 10.94 22.97 26.81
N LEU A 66 11.23 22.21 25.76
CA LEU A 66 11.91 22.71 24.56
C LEU A 66 10.94 23.32 23.54
N ASN A 67 9.63 23.12 23.73
CA ASN A 67 8.58 23.46 22.77
C ASN A 67 8.90 22.91 21.37
N ALA A 68 9.32 21.64 21.30
CA ALA A 68 9.84 21.03 20.09
C ALA A 68 9.52 19.53 20.01
N TRP A 69 9.44 19.01 18.78
CA TRP A 69 9.37 17.58 18.53
C TRP A 69 10.75 16.95 18.54
N ILE A 70 10.94 15.92 19.35
CA ILE A 70 12.19 15.16 19.44
C ILE A 70 12.02 13.85 18.68
N LEU A 71 12.91 13.59 17.72
CA LEU A 71 13.00 12.29 17.06
C LEU A 71 13.44 11.22 18.06
N LYS A 72 12.58 10.24 18.32
CA LYS A 72 12.85 9.12 19.24
C LYS A 72 13.32 7.87 18.51
N LYS A 73 12.68 7.55 17.38
CA LYS A 73 12.97 6.34 16.62
C LYS A 73 12.75 6.60 15.14
N HIS A 74 13.55 5.95 14.32
CA HIS A 74 13.26 5.80 12.90
C HIS A 74 13.92 4.52 12.39
N HIS A 75 13.38 4.01 11.29
CA HIS A 75 14.01 2.95 10.52
C HIS A 75 14.59 3.54 9.23
N SER A 76 15.92 3.57 9.11
CA SER A 76 16.58 3.95 7.86
C SER A 76 16.60 2.77 6.91
N ARG A 77 15.96 2.91 5.75
CA ARG A 77 15.94 1.88 4.71
C ARG A 77 16.90 2.27 3.58
N LYS A 78 17.77 1.36 3.18
CA LYS A 78 18.62 1.54 2.00
C LYS A 78 18.00 0.82 0.82
N ILE A 79 18.27 1.34 -0.37
CA ILE A 79 18.05 0.60 -1.60
C ILE A 79 18.96 -0.62 -1.57
N MET A 80 18.40 -1.80 -1.74
CA MET A 80 19.20 -3.01 -1.90
C MET A 80 19.66 -3.13 -3.35
N PRO A 81 20.97 -3.04 -3.65
CA PRO A 81 21.46 -3.26 -5.00
C PRO A 81 21.33 -4.73 -5.46
N GLU A 82 21.18 -5.68 -4.53
CA GLU A 82 21.09 -7.11 -4.87
C GLU A 82 19.71 -7.53 -5.38
N MET A 83 18.62 -6.88 -4.95
CA MET A 83 17.26 -7.16 -5.43
C MET A 83 17.09 -6.89 -6.94
N ASP A 84 17.87 -5.95 -7.48
CA ASP A 84 17.70 -5.45 -8.85
C ASP A 84 18.24 -6.42 -9.92
N ARG A 85 19.09 -7.38 -9.54
CA ARG A 85 19.81 -8.22 -10.51
C ARG A 85 18.87 -9.09 -11.37
N LYS A 86 17.68 -9.43 -10.87
CA LYS A 86 16.66 -10.21 -11.59
C LYS A 86 15.24 -9.75 -11.27
N LEU A 87 15.02 -8.45 -11.17
CA LEU A 87 13.66 -7.94 -11.05
C LEU A 87 12.96 -7.99 -12.42
N ILE A 88 11.92 -8.81 -12.52
CA ILE A 88 10.97 -8.85 -13.64
C ILE A 88 9.77 -8.01 -13.24
N VAL A 89 9.35 -7.11 -14.13
CA VAL A 89 8.22 -6.21 -13.90
C VAL A 89 7.30 -6.27 -15.10
N VAL A 90 6.02 -6.55 -14.87
CA VAL A 90 4.98 -6.57 -15.90
C VAL A 90 3.86 -5.61 -15.48
N PRO A 91 3.61 -4.53 -16.23
CA PRO A 91 2.46 -3.68 -15.99
C PRO A 91 1.18 -4.39 -16.44
N ILE A 92 0.17 -4.34 -15.60
CA ILE A 92 -1.18 -4.85 -15.87
C ILE A 92 -2.11 -3.65 -15.75
N VAL A 93 -2.73 -3.28 -16.88
CA VAL A 93 -3.73 -2.22 -16.93
C VAL A 93 -5.08 -2.88 -17.13
N THR A 94 -5.95 -2.78 -16.13
CA THR A 94 -7.35 -3.23 -16.23
C THR A 94 -8.23 -2.01 -16.27
N ALA A 95 -8.88 -1.83 -17.42
CA ALA A 95 -9.70 -0.67 -17.71
C ALA A 95 -10.95 -1.17 -18.44
N THR A 96 -12.12 -0.87 -17.90
CA THR A 96 -13.41 -1.15 -18.56
C THR A 96 -14.07 0.19 -18.84
N ALA A 97 -14.09 0.57 -20.11
CA ALA A 97 -14.66 1.86 -20.52
C ALA A 97 -16.15 1.97 -20.13
N PRO A 98 -16.69 3.19 -19.94
CA PRO A 98 -16.08 4.44 -19.47
C PRO A 98 -16.49 4.78 -18.02
N THR A 99 -17.00 3.80 -17.25
CA THR A 99 -17.68 4.04 -15.95
C THR A 99 -17.08 3.28 -14.78
N VAL A 100 -15.99 2.54 -14.98
CA VAL A 100 -15.35 1.70 -13.96
C VAL A 100 -13.97 2.29 -13.61
N PRO A 101 -13.54 2.27 -12.33
CA PRO A 101 -12.20 2.70 -11.95
C PRO A 101 -11.12 1.98 -12.76
N VAL A 102 -10.17 2.74 -13.31
CA VAL A 102 -8.97 2.17 -13.91
C VAL A 102 -8.07 1.66 -12.78
N HIS A 103 -7.60 0.42 -12.93
CA HIS A 103 -6.60 -0.13 -12.03
C HIS A 103 -5.33 -0.43 -12.81
N VAL A 104 -4.21 0.13 -12.34
CA VAL A 104 -2.88 -0.21 -12.84
C VAL A 104 -2.12 -0.91 -11.73
N SER A 105 -1.61 -2.10 -12.04
CA SER A 105 -0.81 -2.89 -11.11
C SER A 105 0.50 -3.30 -11.77
N LEU A 106 1.60 -3.25 -11.03
CA LEU A 106 2.87 -3.84 -11.45
C LEU A 106 3.02 -5.20 -10.80
N PHE A 107 3.02 -6.25 -11.60
CA PHE A 107 3.45 -7.58 -11.14
C PHE A 107 4.97 -7.60 -11.12
N THR A 108 5.55 -7.78 -9.93
CA THR A 108 7.00 -7.81 -9.73
C THR A 108 7.43 -9.18 -9.22
N MET A 109 8.51 -9.71 -9.78
CA MET A 109 9.17 -10.92 -9.31
C MET A 109 10.67 -10.66 -9.22
N GLY A 110 11.27 -10.99 -8.08
CA GLY A 110 12.70 -10.78 -7.88
C GLY A 110 13.32 -11.82 -6.97
N GLU A 111 14.63 -11.68 -6.76
CA GLU A 111 15.41 -12.56 -5.89
C GLU A 111 16.00 -11.73 -4.74
N TYR A 112 16.09 -12.34 -3.55
CA TYR A 112 16.76 -11.76 -2.39
C TYR A 112 17.48 -12.88 -1.62
N THR A 113 18.56 -12.53 -0.92
CA THR A 113 19.45 -13.50 -0.27
C THR A 113 19.22 -13.58 1.22
N CYS A 114 19.01 -12.44 1.87
CA CYS A 114 18.79 -12.37 3.31
C CYS A 114 17.63 -11.44 3.67
N GLY A 115 17.18 -11.52 4.93
CA GLY A 115 16.15 -10.67 5.50
C GLY A 115 14.77 -10.96 4.95
N ARG A 116 13.95 -9.91 4.89
CA ARG A 116 12.54 -9.98 4.51
C ARG A 116 12.22 -8.77 3.66
N ILE A 117 11.34 -8.95 2.68
CA ILE A 117 10.79 -7.82 1.92
C ILE A 117 9.96 -6.96 2.88
N GLY A 118 10.42 -5.73 3.08
CA GLY A 118 9.76 -4.72 3.90
C GLY A 118 8.69 -3.96 3.12
N GLN A 119 8.46 -2.71 3.51
CA GLN A 119 7.44 -1.87 2.91
C GLN A 119 7.73 -1.55 1.43
N ILE A 120 6.66 -1.44 0.65
CA ILE A 120 6.67 -0.93 -0.71
C ILE A 120 6.14 0.50 -0.67
N ASN A 121 7.00 1.44 -1.05
CA ASN A 121 6.67 2.86 -1.04
C ASN A 121 6.64 3.39 -2.46
N GLN A 122 5.71 4.30 -2.76
CA GLN A 122 5.61 4.93 -4.07
C GLN A 122 5.35 6.42 -3.96
N ARG A 123 5.93 7.20 -4.86
CA ARG A 123 5.57 8.60 -5.10
C ARG A 123 5.48 8.85 -6.58
N ARG A 124 4.72 9.87 -6.97
CA ARG A 124 4.65 10.32 -8.36
C ARG A 124 5.36 11.66 -8.51
N ILE A 125 6.22 11.76 -9.52
CA ILE A 125 6.89 12.99 -9.95
C ILE A 125 6.54 13.20 -11.43
N GLY A 126 5.59 14.10 -11.71
CA GLY A 126 5.05 14.30 -13.06
C GLY A 126 4.37 13.03 -13.58
N ASN A 127 4.88 12.50 -14.69
CA ASN A 127 4.41 11.26 -15.33
C ASN A 127 5.20 10.01 -14.88
N ARG A 128 6.08 10.12 -13.88
CA ARG A 128 6.90 9.00 -13.39
C ARG A 128 6.50 8.56 -11.99
N PHE A 129 6.25 7.27 -11.84
CA PHE A 129 6.12 6.60 -10.56
C PHE A 129 7.51 6.16 -10.08
N GLU A 130 7.91 6.63 -8.91
CA GLU A 130 9.12 6.17 -8.22
C GLU A 130 8.71 5.24 -7.10
N ILE A 131 9.19 4.00 -7.17
CA ILE A 131 8.78 2.90 -6.30
C ILE A 131 10.01 2.37 -5.60
N GLN A 132 9.92 2.17 -4.29
CA GLN A 132 10.95 1.53 -3.49
C GLN A 132 10.39 0.29 -2.86
N ILE A 133 10.99 -0.85 -3.19
CA ILE A 133 10.83 -2.08 -2.43
C ILE A 133 11.98 -2.11 -1.43
N THR A 134 11.66 -2.08 -0.15
CA THR A 134 12.68 -2.10 0.92
C THR A 134 12.83 -3.49 1.49
N GLU A 135 13.93 -3.71 2.23
CA GLU A 135 14.13 -4.89 3.06
C GLU A 135 14.08 -4.47 4.52
N ASP A 136 13.44 -5.30 5.33
CA ASP A 136 13.50 -5.12 6.77
C ASP A 136 14.86 -5.60 7.30
N PRO A 137 15.50 -4.82 8.19
CA PRO A 137 16.75 -5.19 8.79
C PRO A 137 16.57 -6.48 9.58
N LEU A 138 17.57 -7.33 9.48
CA LEU A 138 17.64 -8.54 10.29
C LEU A 138 17.62 -8.20 11.77
N LEU A 139 16.92 -9.02 12.54
CA LEU A 139 17.04 -8.99 13.98
C LEU A 139 18.46 -9.46 14.36
N PRO A 140 19.04 -8.99 15.48
CA PRO A 140 20.39 -9.37 15.90
C PRO A 140 20.62 -10.88 16.06
N SER A 141 19.54 -11.64 16.28
CA SER A 141 19.55 -13.10 16.41
C SER A 141 19.39 -13.85 15.09
N GLU A 142 19.05 -13.18 13.99
CA GLU A 142 18.86 -13.81 12.69
C GLU A 142 20.21 -13.95 11.98
N ILE A 143 20.52 -15.19 11.56
CA ILE A 143 21.72 -15.50 10.78
C ILE A 143 21.29 -15.65 9.33
N CYS A 144 21.95 -14.92 8.42
CA CYS A 144 21.76 -15.10 6.98
C CYS A 144 22.28 -16.47 6.54
N ASP A 145 21.45 -17.25 5.87
CA ASP A 145 21.97 -18.24 4.93
C ASP A 145 22.24 -17.56 3.58
N GLN A 146 23.14 -18.12 2.77
CA GLN A 146 23.39 -17.62 1.41
C GLN A 146 22.35 -18.14 0.41
N LYS A 147 21.15 -18.49 0.88
CA LYS A 147 20.13 -19.11 0.04
C LYS A 147 19.33 -18.03 -0.68
N THR A 148 19.39 -18.04 -2.00
CA THR A 148 18.53 -17.21 -2.83
C THR A 148 17.06 -17.60 -2.65
N ARG A 149 16.22 -16.61 -2.39
CA ARG A 149 14.77 -16.72 -2.27
C ARG A 149 14.11 -15.87 -3.36
N ILE A 150 12.98 -16.34 -3.87
CA ILE A 150 12.17 -15.60 -4.83
C ILE A 150 11.07 -14.87 -4.07
N PHE A 151 10.78 -13.64 -4.46
CA PHE A 151 9.59 -12.93 -4.01
C PHE A 151 8.73 -12.51 -5.19
N THR A 152 7.42 -12.44 -4.95
CA THR A 152 6.44 -11.85 -5.87
C THR A 152 5.62 -10.80 -5.14
N ARG A 153 5.34 -9.67 -5.80
CA ARG A 153 4.49 -8.59 -5.27
C ARG A 153 3.66 -7.97 -6.38
N ILE A 154 2.40 -7.67 -6.07
CA ILE A 154 1.52 -6.86 -6.89
C ILE A 154 1.52 -5.46 -6.29
N ILE A 155 1.96 -4.46 -7.05
CA ILE A 155 2.05 -3.07 -6.61
C ILE A 155 0.95 -2.28 -7.32
N GLN A 156 -0.06 -1.84 -6.58
CA GLN A 156 -1.11 -0.99 -7.13
C GLN A 156 -0.59 0.44 -7.26
N LEU A 157 -0.67 1.01 -8.46
CA LEU A 157 -0.28 2.39 -8.71
C LEU A 157 -1.47 3.32 -8.47
N ASP A 158 -1.21 4.43 -7.78
CA ASP A 158 -2.19 5.49 -7.59
C ASP A 158 -2.32 6.30 -8.88
N VAL A 159 -3.26 5.87 -9.72
CA VAL A 159 -3.56 6.48 -11.02
C VAL A 159 -4.76 7.41 -10.97
N PHE A 160 -5.17 7.90 -9.80
CA PHE A 160 -6.29 8.83 -9.69
C PHE A 160 -5.94 10.21 -10.26
N ARG A 161 -6.91 10.83 -10.96
CA ARG A 161 -6.78 12.18 -11.56
C ARG A 161 -5.59 12.32 -12.51
N LEU A 162 -5.44 11.34 -13.41
CA LEU A 162 -4.43 11.31 -14.45
C LEU A 162 -5.08 11.40 -15.83
N GLU A 163 -4.46 12.14 -16.74
CA GLU A 163 -4.84 12.15 -18.14
C GLU A 163 -4.38 10.87 -18.83
N ALA A 164 -5.09 10.44 -19.86
CA ALA A 164 -4.71 9.36 -20.74
C ALA A 164 -3.32 9.63 -21.33
N GLY A 165 -2.49 8.59 -21.45
CA GLY A 165 -1.14 8.74 -22.00
C GLY A 165 -0.12 7.78 -21.44
N GLU A 166 1.14 8.02 -21.77
CA GLU A 166 2.28 7.20 -21.37
C GLU A 166 2.84 7.65 -20.02
N TYR A 167 2.90 6.70 -19.09
CA TYR A 167 3.50 6.87 -17.77
C TYR A 167 4.70 5.96 -17.61
N GLN A 168 5.69 6.44 -16.86
CA GLN A 168 6.90 5.69 -16.57
C GLN A 168 6.87 5.19 -15.12
N TYR A 169 7.54 4.07 -14.87
CA TYR A 169 7.86 3.64 -13.51
C TYR A 169 9.35 3.34 -13.38
N ASN A 170 9.90 3.61 -12.20
CA ASN A 170 11.25 3.21 -11.79
C ASN A 170 11.15 2.53 -10.42
N ILE A 171 11.69 1.32 -10.32
CA ILE A 171 11.77 0.59 -9.06
C ILE A 171 13.21 0.62 -8.54
N ASN A 172 13.36 0.92 -7.24
CA ASN A 172 14.62 0.92 -6.50
C ASN A 172 15.69 1.88 -7.03
N ASN A 173 15.28 2.99 -7.68
CA ASN A 173 16.19 3.91 -8.38
C ASN A 173 17.15 3.21 -9.36
N GLY A 174 16.78 2.03 -9.84
CA GLY A 174 17.63 1.20 -10.67
C GLY A 174 17.54 1.57 -12.15
N GLU A 175 18.20 0.74 -12.96
CA GLU A 175 18.12 0.76 -14.43
C GLU A 175 16.77 0.24 -14.95
N ARG A 176 15.93 -0.32 -14.07
CA ARG A 176 14.64 -0.93 -14.42
C ARG A 176 13.56 0.15 -14.52
N ILE A 177 13.63 0.86 -15.64
CA ILE A 177 12.63 1.81 -16.10
C ILE A 177 11.70 1.07 -17.05
N GLY A 178 10.40 1.17 -16.83
CA GLY A 178 9.39 0.70 -17.77
C GLY A 178 8.29 1.75 -17.96
N SER A 179 7.32 1.44 -18.81
CA SER A 179 6.18 2.31 -19.04
C SER A 179 4.88 1.51 -19.11
N PHE A 180 3.77 2.23 -18.96
CA PHE A 180 2.43 1.74 -19.24
C PHE A 180 1.60 2.87 -19.85
N THR A 181 0.63 2.49 -20.67
CA THR A 181 -0.33 3.42 -21.26
C THR A 181 -1.60 3.43 -20.42
N LEU A 182 -2.04 4.62 -20.01
CA LEU A 182 -3.37 4.84 -19.48
C LEU A 182 -4.33 5.11 -20.65
N PRO A 183 -5.35 4.26 -20.89
CA PRO A 183 -6.15 4.31 -22.13
C PRO A 183 -7.20 5.43 -22.16
N PHE A 184 -7.57 5.96 -21.00
CA PHE A 184 -8.53 7.06 -20.85
C PHE A 184 -8.26 7.82 -19.55
N ASP A 185 -8.77 9.04 -19.48
CA ASP A 185 -8.59 9.90 -18.31
C ASP A 185 -9.22 9.26 -17.06
N THR A 186 -8.50 9.33 -15.95
CA THR A 186 -8.97 8.98 -14.61
C THR A 186 -9.24 10.24 -13.77
N THR A 187 -9.23 11.40 -14.41
CA THR A 187 -9.86 12.60 -13.85
C THR A 187 -11.35 12.32 -13.72
N GLU A 188 -11.90 12.65 -12.57
CA GLU A 188 -13.35 12.73 -12.46
C GLU A 188 -13.83 13.74 -13.51
N PRO A 189 -14.95 13.47 -14.20
CA PRO A 189 -15.65 14.52 -14.92
C PRO A 189 -15.80 15.71 -13.97
N ASP A 190 -15.62 16.94 -14.45
CA ASP A 190 -15.76 18.16 -13.66
C ASP A 190 -16.84 17.97 -12.59
N GLU A 191 -16.50 18.16 -11.30
CA GLU A 191 -17.46 18.09 -10.20
C GLU A 191 -18.55 19.16 -10.42
N CYS A 192 -19.54 18.81 -11.22
CA CYS A 192 -20.79 19.53 -11.36
C CYS A 192 -21.65 19.17 -10.14
N GLY A 193 -21.43 19.82 -9.00
CA GLY A 193 -22.18 19.47 -7.80
C GLY A 193 -21.69 20.13 -6.52
N GLY A 194 -21.80 21.45 -6.44
CA GLY A 194 -21.81 22.16 -5.17
C GLY A 194 -23.20 22.04 -4.52
N SER A 195 -23.23 21.79 -3.21
CA SER A 195 -24.45 21.93 -2.41
C SER A 195 -24.98 23.38 -2.54
N PRO A 196 -26.29 23.62 -2.57
CA PRO A 196 -26.92 24.94 -2.78
C PRO A 196 -26.62 26.02 -1.72
N GLU A 197 -25.62 25.84 -0.85
CA GLU A 197 -25.15 26.86 0.08
C GLU A 197 -24.11 27.81 -0.55
N ASP A 198 -23.53 27.45 -1.70
CA ASP A 198 -22.68 28.31 -2.51
C ASP A 198 -23.53 28.93 -3.65
N ASP A 199 -23.83 30.23 -3.53
CA ASP A 199 -24.46 31.14 -4.50
C ASP A 199 -25.07 30.50 -5.77
N ASN A 200 -26.41 30.35 -5.77
CA ASN A 200 -27.32 29.68 -6.72
C ASN A 200 -27.18 30.02 -8.22
N THR A 201 -25.98 29.98 -8.78
CA THR A 201 -25.73 29.88 -10.21
C THR A 201 -25.27 28.47 -10.50
N PRO A 202 -26.17 27.61 -11.04
CA PRO A 202 -25.75 26.32 -11.56
C PRO A 202 -24.64 26.57 -12.59
N LYS A 203 -23.42 26.09 -12.31
CA LYS A 203 -22.45 25.94 -13.38
C LYS A 203 -23.04 24.92 -14.35
N ALA A 204 -23.48 25.41 -15.51
CA ALA A 204 -23.95 24.55 -16.58
C ALA A 204 -22.79 23.63 -16.98
N CYS A 205 -22.96 22.32 -16.81
CA CYS A 205 -22.02 21.36 -17.37
C CYS A 205 -22.02 21.55 -18.89
N PRO A 206 -20.87 21.79 -19.53
CA PRO A 206 -20.82 21.76 -20.97
C PRO A 206 -21.22 20.35 -21.44
N ASN A 207 -22.25 20.27 -22.28
CA ASN A 207 -22.61 19.05 -22.98
C ASN A 207 -21.45 18.65 -23.91
N SER A 208 -20.53 17.82 -23.44
CA SER A 208 -19.54 17.21 -24.34
C SER A 208 -19.15 15.81 -23.87
N PHE A 209 -20.05 14.87 -24.11
CA PHE A 209 -19.65 13.54 -24.54
C PHE A 209 -20.10 13.38 -26.00
N PRO A 210 -19.22 13.60 -27.00
CA PRO A 210 -19.49 13.04 -28.32
C PRO A 210 -19.30 11.52 -28.21
N PHE A 211 -20.36 10.79 -28.56
CA PHE A 211 -20.38 9.33 -28.71
C PHE A 211 -19.29 8.83 -29.66
#